data_AF-E7G8C1-F1
#
_entry.id   AF-E7G8C1-F1
#
_cell.length_a   1.000
_cell.length_b   1.000
_cell.length_c   1.000
_cell.angle_alpha   90.00
_cell.angle_beta   90.00
_cell.angle_gamma   90.00
#
_symmetry.space_group_name_H-M   'P 1'
#
loop_
_entity.id
_entity.type
_entity.pdbx_description
1 polymer ?
#
loop_
_entity_poly.entity_id
_entity_poly.type
_entity_poly.pdbx_seq_one_letter_code
_entity_poly.pdbx_strand_id
1 'polypeptide(L)'
;MKKIYLLCSQGMSTSILASMMQDCANKHKLPVEIVAYPHGKLPSVIEKWALPDAILLGPQVKYLLEETRQRFSHLNIPIIMISQEDYGMLNSDKVLKKALLAMQENKEKKNESIDDI
;
A
#
# COMPACT_ATOMS: atom_id res chain seq x y z
N MET A 1 -6.03 -13.85 -2.30
CA MET A 1 -4.97 -13.02 -2.92
C MET A 1 -4.94 -11.70 -2.17
N LYS A 2 -3.75 -11.22 -1.79
CA LYS A 2 -3.57 -9.96 -1.05
C LYS A 2 -3.61 -8.77 -2.01
N LYS A 3 -4.09 -7.61 -1.57
CA LYS A 3 -4.19 -6.40 -2.40
C LYS A 3 -3.37 -5.24 -1.83
N ILE A 4 -2.56 -4.61 -2.67
CA ILE A 4 -1.77 -3.44 -2.32
C ILE A 4 -2.14 -2.29 -3.26
N TYR A 5 -2.58 -1.16 -2.70
CA TYR A 5 -2.91 0.03 -3.49
C TYR A 5 -1.83 1.10 -3.35
N LEU A 6 -1.26 1.53 -4.47
CA LEU A 6 -0.31 2.65 -4.54
C LEU A 6 -1.03 3.94 -4.92
N LEU A 7 -0.67 5.05 -4.28
CA LEU A 7 -1.31 6.34 -4.43
C LEU A 7 -0.31 7.44 -4.77
N CYS A 8 -0.69 8.31 -5.71
CA CYS A 8 0.11 9.46 -6.09
C CYS A 8 -0.73 10.61 -6.68
N SER A 9 -0.06 11.74 -6.89
CA SER A 9 -0.59 12.98 -7.48
C SER A 9 -0.76 12.88 -9.00
N GLN A 10 0.15 12.19 -9.71
CA GLN A 10 0.11 12.03 -11.18
C GLN A 10 0.49 10.61 -11.60
N GLY A 11 -0.41 9.91 -12.28
CA GLY A 11 -0.45 8.45 -12.36
C GLY A 11 0.64 7.72 -13.14
N MET A 12 1.48 8.38 -13.94
CA MET A 12 2.44 7.68 -14.82
C MET A 12 3.56 6.95 -14.06
N SER A 13 4.35 7.67 -13.24
CA SER A 13 5.49 7.06 -12.53
C SER A 13 5.07 6.00 -11.51
N THR A 14 3.89 6.17 -10.91
CA THR A 14 3.34 5.20 -9.95
C THR A 14 2.82 3.94 -10.62
N SER A 15 2.26 4.05 -11.83
CA SER A 15 1.83 2.88 -12.60
C SER A 15 3.04 2.03 -13.00
N ILE A 16 4.16 2.66 -13.37
CA ILE A 16 5.42 1.96 -13.65
C ILE A 16 5.90 1.21 -12.41
N LEU A 17 5.99 1.89 -11.26
CA LEU A 17 6.40 1.25 -10.01
C LEU A 17 5.47 0.10 -9.62
N ALA A 18 4.15 0.28 -9.72
CA ALA A 18 3.17 -0.76 -9.44
C ALA A 18 3.32 -1.98 -10.36
N SER A 19 3.55 -1.76 -11.67
CA SER A 19 3.81 -2.84 -12.62
C SER A 19 5.08 -3.61 -12.26
N MET A 20 6.18 -2.91 -11.97
CA MET A 20 7.44 -3.56 -11.56
C MET A 20 7.30 -4.33 -10.25
N MET A 21 6.53 -3.79 -9.29
CA MET A 21 6.22 -4.50 -8.04
C MET A 21 5.39 -5.75 -8.32
N GLN A 22 4.43 -5.69 -9.24
CA GLN A 22 3.63 -6.85 -9.64
C GLN A 22 4.51 -7.93 -10.29
N ASP A 23 5.44 -7.53 -11.16
CA ASP A 23 6.40 -8.44 -11.78
C ASP A 23 7.32 -9.10 -10.74
N CYS A 24 7.80 -8.34 -9.76
CA CYS A 24 8.54 -8.86 -8.62
C CYS A 24 7.71 -9.89 -7.83
N ALA A 25 6.47 -9.55 -7.49
CA ALA A 25 5.56 -10.47 -6.80
C ALA A 25 5.33 -11.77 -7.59
N ASN A 26 5.10 -11.66 -8.90
CA ASN A 26 4.90 -12.79 -9.80
C ASN A 26 6.15 -13.68 -9.88
N LYS A 27 7.34 -13.07 -10.01
CA LYS A 27 8.64 -13.78 -10.02
C LYS A 27 8.86 -14.58 -8.74
N HIS A 28 8.44 -14.04 -7.60
CA HIS A 28 8.52 -14.70 -6.30
C HIS A 28 7.29 -15.57 -5.98
N LYS A 29 6.34 -15.74 -6.92
CA LYS A 29 5.09 -16.50 -6.74
C LYS A 29 4.29 -16.05 -5.53
N LEU A 30 4.36 -14.76 -5.20
CA LEU A 30 3.63 -14.17 -4.09
C LEU A 30 2.19 -13.89 -4.54
N PRO A 31 1.15 -14.33 -3.81
CA PRO A 31 -0.25 -14.16 -4.19
C PRO A 31 -0.74 -12.74 -3.86
N VAL A 32 -0.15 -11.73 -4.52
CA VAL A 32 -0.39 -10.30 -4.31
C VAL A 32 -0.81 -9.63 -5.60
N GLU A 33 -1.79 -8.76 -5.52
CA GLU A 33 -2.27 -7.87 -6.58
C GLU A 33 -1.89 -6.43 -6.21
N ILE A 34 -1.18 -5.74 -7.09
CA ILE A 34 -0.67 -4.38 -6.87
C ILE A 34 -1.27 -3.46 -7.93
N VAL A 35 -1.98 -2.41 -7.48
CA VAL A 35 -2.69 -1.49 -8.36
C VAL A 35 -2.40 -0.04 -7.96
N ALA A 36 -2.15 0.82 -8.95
CA ALA A 36 -1.97 2.25 -8.73
C ALA A 36 -3.29 3.01 -8.97
N TYR A 37 -3.61 3.94 -8.07
CA TYR A 37 -4.76 4.83 -8.18
C TYR A 37 -4.36 6.30 -7.93
N PRO A 38 -5.02 7.26 -8.60
CA PRO A 38 -5.00 8.64 -8.13
C PRO A 38 -5.58 8.74 -6.72
N HIS A 39 -4.98 9.57 -5.86
CA HIS A 39 -5.46 9.71 -4.47
C HIS A 39 -6.96 9.99 -4.38
N GLY A 40 -7.49 10.91 -5.18
CA GLY A 40 -8.91 11.27 -5.16
C GLY A 40 -9.88 10.13 -5.56
N LYS A 41 -9.40 9.05 -6.18
CA LYS A 41 -10.23 7.88 -6.52
C LYS A 41 -10.27 6.82 -5.42
N LEU A 42 -9.33 6.85 -4.48
CA LEU A 42 -9.19 5.84 -3.45
C LEU A 42 -10.47 5.59 -2.63
N PRO A 43 -11.21 6.62 -2.17
CA PRO A 43 -12.42 6.37 -1.40
C PRO A 43 -13.45 5.57 -2.19
N SER A 44 -13.71 5.97 -3.44
CA SER A 44 -14.63 5.25 -4.32
C SER A 44 -14.14 3.85 -4.67
N VAL A 45 -12.82 3.62 -4.73
CA VAL A 45 -12.26 2.28 -4.97
C VAL A 45 -12.52 1.37 -3.77
N ILE A 46 -12.26 1.86 -2.55
CA ILE A 46 -12.47 1.08 -1.33
C ILE A 46 -13.96 0.79 -1.10
N GLU A 47 -14.82 1.78 -1.33
CA GLU A 47 -16.27 1.62 -1.16
C GLU A 47 -16.91 0.69 -2.19
N LYS A 48 -16.45 0.73 -3.46
CA LYS A 48 -17.13 0.03 -4.56
C LYS A 48 -16.51 -1.31 -4.96
N TRP A 49 -15.22 -1.52 -4.70
CA TRP A 49 -14.49 -2.64 -5.30
C TRP A 49 -13.99 -3.62 -4.26
N ALA A 50 -12.95 -3.24 -3.51
CA ALA A 50 -12.35 -4.12 -2.52
C ALA A 50 -11.45 -3.33 -1.57
N LEU A 51 -11.49 -3.74 -0.30
CA LEU A 51 -10.57 -3.28 0.72
C LEU A 51 -9.14 -3.77 0.41
N PRO A 52 -8.14 -2.88 0.37
CA PRO A 52 -6.74 -3.30 0.26
C PRO A 52 -6.23 -3.87 1.58
N ASP A 53 -5.25 -4.75 1.52
CA ASP A 53 -4.50 -5.20 2.70
C ASP A 53 -3.37 -4.21 3.09
N ALA A 54 -2.95 -3.35 2.17
CA ALA A 54 -2.02 -2.25 2.45
C ALA A 54 -2.21 -1.08 1.48
N ILE A 55 -1.94 0.12 1.99
CA ILE A 55 -1.91 1.36 1.20
C ILE A 55 -0.50 1.94 1.22
N LEU A 56 0.02 2.24 0.04
CA LEU A 56 1.31 2.88 -0.17
C LEU A 56 1.11 4.28 -0.73
N LEU A 57 1.66 5.29 -0.07
CA LEU A 57 1.64 6.68 -0.50
C LEU A 57 2.99 7.06 -1.09
N GLY A 58 2.99 7.57 -2.32
CA GLY A 58 4.17 8.16 -2.94
C GLY A 58 4.66 9.41 -2.19
N PRO A 59 5.95 9.78 -2.31
CA PRO A 59 6.54 10.90 -1.59
C PRO A 59 5.87 12.25 -1.92
N GLN A 60 5.33 12.39 -3.14
CA GLN A 60 4.67 13.61 -3.61
C GLN A 60 3.35 13.92 -2.90
N VAL A 61 2.72 12.91 -2.28
CA VAL A 61 1.43 13.04 -1.58
C VAL A 61 1.60 12.90 -0.07
N LYS A 62 2.79 13.18 0.47
CA LYS A 62 3.08 13.09 1.91
C LYS A 62 2.11 13.88 2.78
N TYR A 63 1.64 15.04 2.31
CA TYR A 63 0.68 15.88 3.03
C TYR A 63 -0.68 15.19 3.24
N LEU A 64 -1.01 14.16 2.44
CA LEU A 64 -2.24 13.38 2.54
C LEU A 64 -2.13 12.21 3.53
N LEU A 65 -0.95 11.95 4.11
CA LEU A 65 -0.73 10.79 4.99
C LEU A 65 -1.67 10.79 6.18
N GLU A 66 -1.76 11.92 6.88
CA GLU A 66 -2.55 12.03 8.11
C GLU A 66 -4.05 11.93 7.81
N GLU A 67 -4.52 12.63 6.76
CA GLU A 67 -5.90 12.53 6.29
C GLU A 67 -6.26 11.08 5.90
N THR A 68 -5.39 10.41 5.15
CA THR A 68 -5.58 9.02 4.73
C THR A 68 -5.66 8.09 5.95
N ARG A 69 -4.79 8.29 6.94
CA ARG A 69 -4.79 7.52 8.20
C ARG A 69 -6.07 7.70 9.00
N GLN A 70 -6.51 8.94 9.17
CA GLN A 70 -7.75 9.23 9.89
C GLN A 70 -8.95 8.59 9.17
N ARG A 71 -9.01 8.76 7.85
CA ARG A 71 -10.11 8.24 7.02
C ARG A 71 -10.23 6.73 7.06
N PHE A 72 -9.12 6.00 7.06
CA PHE A 72 -9.12 4.53 7.01
C PHE A 72 -8.71 3.86 8.32
N SER A 73 -8.60 4.62 9.41
CA SER A 73 -8.26 4.13 10.75
C SER A 73 -9.14 2.95 11.19
N HIS A 74 -10.44 3.03 10.92
CA HIS A 74 -11.44 2.00 11.23
C HIS A 74 -11.25 0.68 10.46
N LEU A 75 -10.50 0.68 9.35
CA LEU A 75 -10.27 -0.51 8.53
C LEU A 75 -9.06 -1.32 8.99
N ASN A 76 -8.28 -0.77 9.92
CA ASN A 76 -7.08 -1.39 10.47
C ASN A 76 -6.12 -1.89 9.37
N ILE A 77 -5.87 -1.04 8.36
CA ILE A 77 -4.96 -1.32 7.25
C ILE A 77 -3.66 -0.51 7.42
N PRO A 78 -2.48 -1.11 7.18
CA PRO A 78 -1.23 -0.37 7.22
C PRO A 78 -1.17 0.64 6.06
N ILE A 79 -0.89 1.90 6.42
CA ILE A 79 -0.67 3.01 5.48
C ILE A 79 0.79 3.46 5.59
N ILE A 80 1.53 3.27 4.50
CA ILE A 80 3.00 3.35 4.48
C ILE A 80 3.43 4.40 3.46
N MET A 81 4.44 5.19 3.79
CA MET A 81 5.09 6.11 2.85
C MET A 81 6.21 5.41 2.08
N ILE A 82 6.21 5.55 0.76
CA ILE A 82 7.36 5.21 -0.06
C ILE A 82 8.40 6.33 0.08
N SER A 83 9.66 5.99 0.32
CA SER A 83 10.72 7.00 0.39
C SER A 83 10.95 7.64 -0.96
N GLN A 84 11.43 8.88 -0.97
CA GLN A 84 11.77 9.58 -2.20
C GLN A 84 12.84 8.85 -3.01
N GLU A 85 13.81 8.23 -2.32
CA GLU A 85 14.85 7.40 -2.92
C GLU A 85 14.28 6.15 -3.60
N ASP A 86 13.49 5.33 -2.88
CA ASP A 86 12.96 4.08 -3.41
C ASP A 86 11.98 4.35 -4.57
N TYR A 87 11.23 5.46 -4.49
CA TYR A 87 10.34 5.90 -5.56
C TYR A 87 11.12 6.40 -6.80
N GLY A 88 12.17 7.20 -6.59
CA GLY A 88 12.98 7.75 -7.67
C GLY A 88 13.81 6.70 -8.39
N MET A 89 14.30 5.69 -7.68
CA MET A 89 15.04 4.56 -8.24
C MET A 89 14.14 3.40 -8.70
N LEU A 90 12.82 3.53 -8.59
CA LEU A 90 11.85 2.47 -8.89
C LEU A 90 12.20 1.13 -8.21
N ASN A 91 12.63 1.17 -6.94
CA ASN A 91 13.13 0.02 -6.20
C ASN A 91 11.98 -0.91 -5.76
N SER A 92 11.39 -1.60 -6.73
CA SER A 92 10.15 -2.37 -6.56
C SER A 92 10.26 -3.50 -5.52
N ASP A 93 11.39 -4.21 -5.46
CA ASP A 93 11.65 -5.26 -4.47
C ASP A 93 11.61 -4.71 -3.03
N LYS A 94 12.27 -3.57 -2.80
CA LYS A 94 12.31 -2.94 -1.48
C LYS A 94 10.96 -2.38 -1.08
N VAL A 95 10.23 -1.77 -2.01
CA VAL A 95 8.88 -1.25 -1.74
C VAL A 95 7.89 -2.39 -1.46
N LEU A 96 7.94 -3.48 -2.25
CA LEU A 96 7.12 -4.67 -2.02
C LEU A 96 7.43 -5.31 -0.66
N LYS A 97 8.70 -5.49 -0.33
CA LYS A 97 9.12 -6.04 0.97
C LYS A 97 8.59 -5.20 2.13
N LYS A 98 8.69 -3.87 2.05
CA LYS A 98 8.15 -2.95 3.07
C LYS A 98 6.65 -3.12 3.24
N ALA A 99 5.91 -3.23 2.14
CA ALA A 99 4.46 -3.42 2.19
C ALA A 99 4.08 -4.75 2.88
N LEU A 100 4.74 -5.85 2.51
CA LEU A 100 4.50 -7.16 3.09
C LEU A 100 4.84 -7.22 4.58
N LEU A 101 5.96 -6.62 4.99
CA LEU A 101 6.35 -6.54 6.41
C LEU A 101 5.30 -5.78 7.23
N ALA A 102 4.87 -4.61 6.76
CA ALA A 102 3.85 -3.84 7.46
C ALA A 102 2.51 -4.58 7.56
N MET A 103 2.14 -5.37 6.55
CA MET A 103 0.96 -6.25 6.62
C MET A 103 1.10 -7.34 7.68
N GLN A 104 2.31 -7.90 7.83
CA GLN A 104 2.58 -8.91 8.84
C GLN A 104 2.55 -8.30 10.25
N GLU A 105 3.25 -7.20 10.48
CA GLU A 105 3.26 -6.49 11.78
C GLU A 105 1.84 -6.06 12.19
N ASN A 106 1.04 -5.60 11.24
CA ASN A 106 -0.34 -5.20 11.51
C ASN A 106 -1.23 -6.39 11.86
N LYS A 107 -0.93 -7.59 11.35
CA LYS A 107 -1.60 -8.83 11.73
C LYS A 107 -1.18 -9.30 13.13
N GLU A 108 0.10 -9.18 13.48
CA GLU A 108 0.62 -9.55 14.80
C GLU A 108 0.01 -8.68 15.91
N LYS A 109 -0.02 -7.36 15.73
CA LYS A 109 -0.68 -6.42 16.66
C LYS A 109 -2.16 -6.73 16.88
N LYS A 110 -2.85 -7.21 15.84
CA LYS A 110 -4.25 -7.62 15.94
C LYS A 110 -4.43 -8.86 16.81
N ASN A 111 -3.49 -9.80 16.75
CA ASN A 111 -3.55 -11.03 17.54
C ASN A 111 -3.23 -10.75 19.01
N GLU A 112 -2.22 -9.93 19.30
CA GLU A 112 -1.87 -9.53 20.67
C GLU A 112 -3.03 -8.82 21.39
N SER A 113 -3.83 -8.03 20.67
CA SER A 113 -5.00 -7.34 21.25
C SER A 113 -6.20 -8.25 21.57
N ILE A 114 -6.17 -9.52 21.16
CA ILE A 114 -7.24 -10.50 21.41
C ILE A 114 -6.91 -11.37 22.62
N ASP A 115 -5.63 -11.56 22.93
CA ASP A 115 -5.16 -12.41 24.05
C ASP A 115 -5.22 -11.70 25.43
N ASP A 116 -5.61 -10.42 25.47
CA ASP A 116 -5.78 -9.60 26.68
C ASP A 116 -7.24 -9.60 27.24
N ILE A 117 -8.11 -10.52 26.80
CA ILE A 117 -9.51 -10.71 27.28
C ILE A 117 -9.74 -12.15 27.70
#